data_AF-A0A3Q4ME06-F1
#
_entry.id   AF-A0A3Q4ME06-F1
#
_cell.length_a   1.000
_cell.length_b   1.000
_cell.length_c   1.000
_cell.angle_alpha   90.00
_cell.angle_beta   90.00
_cell.angle_gamma   90.00
#
_symmetry.space_group_name_H-M   'P 1'
#
loop_
_entity.id
_entity.type
_entity.pdbx_description
1 polymer ?
#
loop_
_entity_poly.entity_id
_entity_poly.type
_entity_poly.pdbx_seq_one_letter_code
_entity_poly.pdbx_strand_id
1 'polypeptide(L)'
;MAIVEGASCGLQVVSTRVGGIPEVLPEDLITLCEPTVRSLCAGLEAVIALQRSGNVPSPASIHVRVRNLYTWRNVAERTEKVYDRVVGEEVLPLDRRLRRLRAHCGPVAGSIFAFVAVLDFLFLLLLQWLMPDGVMDLAVDATGPQRQWRQEKSHKNEAYS
;
A
#
# COMPACT_ATOMS: atom_id res chain seq x y z
N MET A 1 7.23 -5.23 9.19
CA MET A 1 8.13 -4.31 8.43
C MET A 1 9.29 -3.95 9.34
N ALA A 2 10.43 -4.64 9.17
CA ALA A 2 11.47 -4.73 10.19
C ALA A 2 12.12 -3.39 10.58
N ILE A 3 12.37 -2.48 9.62
CA ILE A 3 13.04 -1.20 9.90
C ILE A 3 12.17 -0.24 10.73
N VAL A 4 10.87 -0.17 10.44
CA VAL A 4 9.94 0.67 11.21
C VAL A 4 9.68 0.06 12.59
N GLU A 5 9.62 -1.27 12.69
CA GLU A 5 9.51 -1.97 13.97
C GLU A 5 10.75 -1.74 14.85
N GLY A 6 11.96 -1.88 14.28
CA GLY A 6 13.21 -1.61 14.98
C GLY A 6 13.30 -0.17 15.49
N ALA A 7 13.01 0.80 14.63
CA ALA A 7 12.96 2.21 15.02
C ALA A 7 11.85 2.47 16.05
N SER A 8 10.70 1.81 15.95
CA SER A 8 9.61 1.92 16.94
C SER A 8 10.02 1.35 18.31
N CYS A 9 10.90 0.36 18.35
CA CYS A 9 11.52 -0.13 19.60
C CYS A 9 12.65 0.77 20.12
N GLY A 10 12.91 1.89 19.45
CA GLY A 10 13.96 2.85 19.82
C GLY A 10 15.36 2.41 19.43
N LEU A 11 15.50 1.51 18.46
CA LEU A 11 16.79 1.05 17.94
C LEU A 11 17.27 1.94 16.79
N GLN A 12 18.60 2.04 16.65
CA GLN A 12 19.24 2.60 15.46
C GLN A 12 19.13 1.61 14.30
N VAL A 13 18.80 2.11 13.10
CA VAL A 13 18.62 1.27 11.91
C VAL A 13 19.77 1.49 10.95
N VAL A 14 20.37 0.39 10.47
CA VAL A 14 21.33 0.39 9.36
C VAL A 14 20.70 -0.42 8.22
N SER A 15 20.63 0.17 7.03
CA SER A 15 20.04 -0.49 5.86
C SER A 15 20.72 -0.05 4.57
N THR A 16 20.50 -0.80 3.49
CA THR A 16 20.94 -0.40 2.16
C THR A 16 20.06 0.70 1.57
N ARG A 17 20.65 1.58 0.77
CA ARG A 17 20.00 2.64 0.00
C ARG A 17 19.47 2.08 -1.31
N VAL A 18 18.41 1.27 -1.24
CA VAL A 18 17.79 0.63 -2.41
C VAL A 18 16.27 0.74 -2.36
N GLY A 19 15.64 0.80 -3.53
CA GLY A 19 14.18 0.86 -3.63
C GLY A 19 13.58 2.03 -2.87
N GLY A 20 12.47 1.78 -2.17
CA GLY A 20 11.74 2.77 -1.37
C GLY A 20 12.22 2.90 0.09
N ILE A 21 13.40 2.35 0.44
CA ILE A 21 13.92 2.41 1.83
C ILE A 21 14.28 3.83 2.28
N PRO A 22 14.92 4.68 1.44
CA PRO A 22 15.23 6.06 1.83
C PRO A 22 14.02 6.90 2.26
N GLU A 23 12.82 6.53 1.83
CA GLU A 23 11.56 7.22 2.11
C GLU A 23 10.85 6.71 3.37
N VAL A 24 11.34 5.61 3.97
CA VAL A 24 10.69 4.92 5.11
C VAL A 24 11.08 5.48 6.47
N LEU A 25 12.22 6.13 6.62
CA LEU A 25 12.56 6.78 7.89
C LEU A 25 13.30 8.10 7.60
N PRO A 26 13.15 9.12 8.46
CA PRO A 26 13.99 10.32 8.42
C PRO A 26 15.47 9.97 8.45
N GLU A 27 16.31 10.73 7.73
CA GLU A 27 17.75 10.47 7.57
C GLU A 27 18.52 10.40 8.90
N ASP A 28 17.99 11.01 9.96
CA ASP A 28 18.62 11.01 11.29
C ASP A 28 18.24 9.80 12.16
N LEU A 29 17.34 8.94 11.67
CA LEU A 29 16.92 7.69 12.33
C LEU A 29 17.41 6.43 11.58
N ILE A 30 18.03 6.59 10.42
CA ILE A 30 18.51 5.48 9.59
C ILE A 30 19.87 5.81 8.95
N THR A 31 20.83 4.91 9.11
CA THR A 31 22.09 4.95 8.36
C THR A 31 21.93 4.16 7.06
N LEU A 32 21.95 4.88 5.94
CA LEU A 32 21.81 4.30 4.60
C LEU A 32 23.19 4.03 3.98
N CYS A 33 23.41 2.78 3.60
CA CYS A 33 24.66 2.28 3.01
C CYS A 33 24.47 1.89 1.54
N GLU A 34 25.55 1.89 0.76
CA GLU A 34 25.52 1.27 -0.57
C GLU A 34 25.25 -0.24 -0.44
N PRO A 35 24.64 -0.90 -1.45
CA PRO A 35 24.30 -2.32 -1.41
C PRO A 35 25.53 -3.23 -1.58
N THR A 36 26.53 -3.04 -0.73
CA THR A 36 27.78 -3.79 -0.68
C THR A 36 28.10 -4.17 0.76
N VAL A 37 28.72 -5.35 0.95
CA VAL A 37 29.11 -5.84 2.27
C VAL A 37 30.01 -4.82 2.98
N ARG A 38 31.00 -4.26 2.28
CA ARG A 38 31.94 -3.27 2.86
C ARG A 38 31.22 -2.03 3.37
N SER A 39 30.25 -1.51 2.62
CA SER A 39 29.50 -0.31 3.03
C SER A 39 28.60 -0.60 4.23
N LEU A 40 27.94 -1.76 4.26
CA LEU A 40 27.13 -2.18 5.42
C LEU A 40 27.98 -2.39 6.68
N CYS A 41 29.13 -3.04 6.58
CA CYS A 41 30.06 -3.19 7.71
C CYS A 41 30.51 -1.83 8.24
N ALA A 42 30.93 -0.93 7.35
CA ALA A 42 31.35 0.42 7.74
C ALA A 42 30.21 1.22 8.40
N GLY A 43 28.99 1.15 7.86
CA GLY A 43 27.82 1.81 8.44
C GLY A 43 27.45 1.25 9.82
N LEU A 44 27.51 -0.07 9.99
CA LEU A 44 27.26 -0.72 11.27
C LEU A 44 28.32 -0.34 12.32
N GLU A 45 29.60 -0.34 11.96
CA GLU A 45 30.69 0.08 12.83
C GLU A 45 30.53 1.55 13.27
N ALA A 46 30.13 2.44 12.36
CA ALA A 46 29.88 3.84 12.67
C ALA A 46 28.73 4.00 13.69
N VAL A 47 27.62 3.27 13.52
CA VAL A 47 26.51 3.30 14.46
C VAL A 47 26.89 2.72 15.83
N ILE A 48 27.67 1.64 15.87
CA ILE A 48 28.19 1.08 17.14
C ILE A 48 29.08 2.10 17.86
N ALA A 49 29.93 2.82 17.12
CA ALA A 49 30.78 3.86 17.70
C ALA A 49 29.96 5.02 18.29
N LEU A 50 28.91 5.47 17.59
CA LEU A 50 27.96 6.48 18.08
C LEU A 50 27.22 6.02 19.35
N GLN A 51 26.77 4.77 19.37
CA GLN A 51 26.11 4.18 20.54
C GLN A 51 27.05 4.17 21.76
N ARG A 52 28.32 3.80 21.55
CA ARG A 52 29.34 3.74 22.61
C ARG A 52 29.74 5.12 23.13
N SER A 53 29.72 6.15 22.29
CA SER A 53 30.01 7.53 22.71
C SER A 53 28.84 8.21 23.43
N GLY A 54 27.68 7.56 23.51
CA GLY A 54 26.46 8.13 24.08
C GLY A 54 25.84 9.23 23.22
N ASN A 55 26.33 9.43 21.98
CA ASN A 55 25.87 10.47 21.07
C ASN A 55 24.70 9.97 20.20
N VAL A 56 23.73 9.31 20.84
CA VAL A 56 22.52 8.78 20.20
C VAL A 56 21.29 9.24 20.99
N PRO A 57 20.15 9.49 20.31
CA PRO A 57 18.91 9.79 21.00
C PRO A 57 18.48 8.63 21.90
N SER A 58 17.81 8.93 23.01
CA SER A 58 17.26 7.88 23.89
C SER A 58 16.22 7.03 23.14
N PRO A 59 16.09 5.72 23.45
CA PRO A 59 15.08 4.87 22.83
C PRO A 59 13.66 5.43 22.92
N ALA A 60 13.30 6.06 24.05
CA ALA A 60 12.01 6.72 24.24
C ALA A 60 11.81 7.90 23.28
N SER A 61 12.84 8.72 23.08
CA SER A 61 12.77 9.84 22.13
C SER A 61 12.61 9.36 20.67
N ILE A 62 13.27 8.26 20.30
CA ILE A 62 13.14 7.64 18.98
C ILE A 62 11.71 7.11 18.80
N HIS A 63 11.19 6.33 19.75
CA HIS A 63 9.82 5.82 19.70
C HIS A 63 8.77 6.94 19.56
N VAL A 64 8.90 8.01 20.35
CA VAL A 64 7.97 9.16 20.31
C VAL A 64 7.95 9.83 18.94
N ARG A 65 9.08 9.83 18.22
CA ARG A 65 9.14 10.35 16.85
C ARG A 65 8.49 9.39 15.86
N VAL A 66 8.81 8.10 15.92
CA VAL A 66 8.34 7.10 14.95
C VAL A 66 6.84 6.82 15.05
N ARG A 67 6.25 6.87 16.26
CA ARG A 67 4.84 6.49 16.51
C ARG A 67 3.81 7.22 15.64
N ASN A 68 4.15 8.41 15.14
CA ASN A 68 3.27 9.24 14.33
C ASN A 68 3.56 9.19 12.82
N LEU A 69 4.70 8.62 12.40
CA LEU A 69 5.13 8.65 11.01
C LEU A 69 4.41 7.62 10.14
N TYR A 70 4.26 6.38 10.63
CA TYR A 70 3.76 5.25 9.84
C TYR A 70 2.59 4.54 10.52
N THR A 71 1.49 5.25 10.72
CA THR A 71 0.28 4.65 11.28
C THR A 71 -0.56 4.00 10.18
N TRP A 72 -1.06 2.79 10.44
CA TRP A 72 -2.02 2.13 9.56
C TRP A 72 -3.27 2.97 9.31
N ARG A 73 -3.67 3.81 10.27
CA ARG A 73 -4.78 4.75 10.09
C ARG A 73 -4.51 5.76 8.96
N ASN A 74 -3.33 6.36 8.92
CA ASN A 74 -2.96 7.32 7.87
C ASN A 74 -2.84 6.62 6.50
N VAL A 75 -2.21 5.43 6.47
CA VAL A 75 -2.15 4.62 5.24
C VAL A 75 -3.55 4.30 4.73
N ALA A 76 -4.44 3.79 5.61
CA ALA A 76 -5.81 3.48 5.25
C ALA A 76 -6.58 4.71 4.74
N GLU A 77 -6.47 5.87 5.41
CA GLU A 77 -7.14 7.10 4.98
C GLU A 77 -6.68 7.57 3.58
N ARG A 78 -5.38 7.51 3.30
CA ARG A 78 -4.84 7.90 1.98
C ARG A 78 -5.23 6.89 0.91
N THR A 79 -5.18 5.61 1.23
CA THR A 79 -5.61 4.54 0.33
C THR A 79 -7.09 4.66 0.01
N GLU A 80 -7.94 4.91 1.01
CA GLU A 80 -9.39 5.12 0.84
C GLU A 80 -9.69 6.21 -0.18
N LYS A 81 -8.98 7.35 -0.14
CA LYS A 81 -9.13 8.43 -1.13
C LYS A 81 -8.87 7.99 -2.57
N VAL A 82 -7.97 7.03 -2.78
CA VAL A 82 -7.70 6.47 -4.11
C VAL A 82 -8.84 5.54 -4.53
N TYR A 83 -9.33 4.70 -3.63
CA TYR A 83 -10.50 3.85 -3.91
C TYR A 83 -11.75 4.68 -4.23
N ASP A 84 -12.05 5.69 -3.41
CA ASP A 84 -13.17 6.61 -3.60
C ASP A 84 -13.08 7.38 -4.91
N ARG A 85 -11.86 7.62 -5.42
CA ARG A 85 -11.67 8.22 -6.74
C ARG A 85 -11.91 7.20 -7.86
N VAL A 86 -11.30 6.02 -7.75
CA VAL A 86 -11.33 4.99 -8.81
C VAL A 86 -12.72 4.39 -8.99
N VAL A 87 -13.53 4.31 -7.93
CA VAL A 87 -14.91 3.80 -8.02
C VAL A 87 -15.80 4.63 -8.96
N GLY A 88 -15.48 5.92 -9.15
CA GLY A 88 -16.18 6.80 -10.09
C GLY A 88 -15.64 6.75 -11.52
N GLU A 89 -14.55 6.03 -11.78
CA GLU A 89 -13.97 5.93 -13.12
C GLU A 89 -14.77 4.94 -13.99
N GLU A 90 -14.95 5.28 -15.28
CA GLU A 90 -15.66 4.40 -16.21
C GLU A 90 -14.94 3.07 -16.39
N VAL A 91 -15.61 1.97 -16.05
CA VAL A 91 -15.15 0.62 -16.40
C VAL A 91 -15.32 0.45 -17.91
N LEU A 92 -14.18 0.40 -18.62
CA LEU A 92 -14.21 0.30 -20.08
C LEU A 92 -14.91 -0.97 -20.55
N PRO A 93 -15.85 -0.88 -21.49
CA PRO A 93 -16.47 -2.05 -22.11
C PRO A 93 -15.44 -2.84 -22.94
N LEU A 94 -15.73 -4.13 -23.17
CA LEU A 94 -14.82 -5.07 -23.84
C LEU A 94 -14.34 -4.55 -25.20
N ASP A 95 -15.23 -3.97 -26.00
CA ASP A 95 -14.90 -3.45 -27.33
C ASP A 95 -13.84 -2.33 -27.27
N ARG A 96 -13.96 -1.41 -26.31
CA ARG A 96 -12.97 -0.36 -26.06
C ARG A 96 -11.66 -0.93 -25.52
N ARG A 97 -11.70 -1.95 -24.65
CA ARG A 97 -10.51 -2.66 -24.14
C ARG A 97 -9.74 -3.34 -25.28
N LEU A 98 -10.42 -4.06 -26.16
CA LEU A 98 -9.81 -4.75 -27.30
C LEU A 98 -9.19 -3.78 -28.31
N ARG A 99 -9.87 -2.66 -28.61
CA ARG A 99 -9.30 -1.61 -29.47
C ARG A 99 -8.04 -1.01 -28.86
N ARG A 100 -8.02 -0.76 -27.55
CA ARG A 100 -6.84 -0.24 -26.84
C ARG A 100 -5.66 -1.22 -26.93
N LEU A 101 -5.89 -2.50 -26.66
CA LEU A 101 -4.85 -3.54 -26.70
C LEU A 101 -4.22 -3.68 -28.09
N ARG A 102 -5.05 -3.71 -29.15
CA ARG A 102 -4.55 -3.78 -30.53
C ARG A 102 -3.79 -2.52 -30.96
N ALA A 103 -4.21 -1.35 -30.50
CA ALA A 103 -3.59 -0.07 -30.87
C ALA A 103 -2.25 0.18 -30.14
N HIS A 104 -2.11 -0.20 -28.87
CA HIS A 104 -0.95 0.19 -28.05
C HIS A 104 0.13 -0.90 -27.95
N CYS A 105 -0.20 -2.18 -28.18
CA CYS A 105 0.74 -3.28 -28.04
C CYS A 105 1.27 -3.81 -29.39
N GLY A 106 1.06 -3.06 -30.48
CA GLY A 106 1.47 -3.47 -31.83
C GLY A 106 0.61 -4.59 -32.43
N PRO A 107 0.76 -4.87 -33.74
CA PRO A 107 -0.16 -5.73 -34.48
C PRO A 107 -0.12 -7.19 -34.04
N VAL A 108 1.06 -7.73 -33.67
CA VAL A 108 1.22 -9.13 -33.27
C VAL A 108 0.83 -9.32 -31.79
N ALA A 109 1.55 -8.69 -30.87
CA ALA A 109 1.29 -8.85 -29.44
C ALA A 109 -0.10 -8.31 -29.03
N GLY A 110 -0.56 -7.20 -29.63
CA GLY A 110 -1.92 -6.70 -29.41
C GLY A 110 -3.01 -7.65 -29.88
N SER A 111 -2.79 -8.41 -30.97
CA SER A 111 -3.74 -9.45 -31.43
C SER A 111 -3.78 -10.63 -30.48
N ILE A 112 -2.62 -11.07 -29.95
CA ILE A 112 -2.52 -12.13 -28.94
C ILE A 112 -3.25 -11.70 -27.67
N PHE A 113 -2.97 -10.51 -27.14
CA PHE A 113 -3.65 -10.00 -25.92
C PHE A 113 -5.16 -9.81 -26.12
N ALA A 114 -5.58 -9.35 -27.30
CA ALA A 114 -7.00 -9.24 -27.61
C ALA A 114 -7.68 -10.62 -27.64
N PHE A 115 -7.02 -11.65 -28.16
CA PHE A 115 -7.54 -13.02 -28.15
C PHE A 115 -7.66 -13.56 -26.72
N VAL A 116 -6.62 -13.41 -25.89
CA VAL A 116 -6.65 -13.81 -24.48
C VAL A 116 -7.77 -13.08 -23.73
N ALA A 117 -7.93 -11.77 -23.92
CA ALA A 117 -9.00 -11.00 -23.28
C ALA A 117 -10.41 -11.47 -23.69
N VAL A 118 -10.60 -11.95 -24.92
CA VAL A 118 -11.86 -12.57 -25.35
C VAL A 118 -12.07 -13.92 -24.65
N LEU A 119 -11.03 -14.75 -24.56
CA LEU A 119 -11.10 -16.02 -23.83
C LEU A 119 -11.43 -15.80 -22.34
N ASP A 120 -10.78 -14.83 -21.69
CA ASP A 120 -11.06 -14.46 -20.29
C ASP A 120 -12.50 -13.99 -20.12
N PHE A 121 -13.04 -13.25 -21.08
CA PHE A 121 -14.44 -12.83 -21.05
C PHE A 121 -15.41 -14.00 -21.22
N LEU A 122 -15.13 -14.93 -22.15
CA LEU A 122 -15.94 -16.15 -22.30
C LEU A 122 -15.87 -17.03 -21.05
N PHE A 123 -14.69 -17.12 -20.42
CA PHE A 123 -14.52 -17.81 -19.15
C PHE A 123 -15.30 -17.13 -18.03
N LEU A 124 -15.31 -15.79 -17.97
CA LEU A 124 -16.13 -15.05 -17.03
C LEU A 124 -17.63 -15.30 -17.23
N LEU A 125 -18.11 -15.37 -18.48
CA LEU A 125 -19.51 -15.74 -18.77
C LEU A 125 -19.84 -17.17 -18.31
N LEU A 126 -18.90 -18.11 -18.50
CA LEU A 126 -19.04 -19.47 -17.99
C LEU A 126 -19.10 -19.50 -16.46
N LEU A 127 -18.25 -18.72 -15.78
CA LEU A 127 -18.28 -18.60 -14.32
C LEU A 127 -19.58 -17.97 -13.81
N GLN A 128 -20.08 -16.92 -14.45
CA GLN A 128 -21.36 -16.31 -14.13
C GLN A 128 -22.54 -17.27 -14.34
N TRP A 129 -22.44 -18.16 -15.34
CA TRP A 129 -23.42 -19.22 -15.53
C TRP A 129 -23.36 -20.28 -14.42
N LEU A 130 -22.15 -20.67 -14.00
CA LEU A 130 -21.95 -21.69 -12.97
C LEU A 130 -22.30 -21.18 -11.56
N MET A 131 -21.98 -19.92 -11.26
CA MET A 131 -22.20 -19.28 -9.97
C MET A 131 -22.71 -17.85 -10.20
N PRO A 132 -24.04 -17.66 -10.35
CA PRO A 132 -24.61 -16.38 -10.70
C PRO A 132 -24.41 -15.33 -9.61
N ASP A 133 -24.24 -14.07 -10.05
CA ASP A 133 -23.92 -12.93 -9.19
C ASP A 133 -24.93 -12.70 -8.05
N GLY A 134 -26.19 -13.13 -8.23
CA GLY A 134 -27.22 -13.01 -7.20
C GLY A 134 -27.04 -13.91 -5.98
N VAL A 135 -26.13 -14.89 -6.03
CA VAL A 135 -25.77 -15.76 -4.88
C VAL A 135 -24.55 -15.23 -4.13
N MET A 136 -23.83 -14.25 -4.70
CA MET A 136 -22.67 -13.65 -4.06
C MET A 136 -23.11 -12.54 -3.11
N ASP A 137 -22.67 -12.63 -1.86
CA ASP A 137 -22.88 -11.57 -0.88
C ASP A 137 -22.18 -10.29 -1.34
N LEU A 138 -22.97 -9.23 -1.50
CA LEU A 138 -22.44 -7.91 -1.76
C LEU A 138 -21.67 -7.44 -0.54
N ALA A 139 -20.38 -7.15 -0.73
CA ALA A 139 -19.55 -6.58 0.31
C ALA A 139 -20.20 -5.28 0.81
N VAL A 140 -20.52 -5.24 2.11
CA VAL A 140 -21.10 -4.06 2.74
C VAL A 140 -20.15 -2.89 2.59
N ASP A 141 -20.65 -1.77 2.08
CA ASP A 141 -19.89 -0.54 2.05
C ASP A 141 -19.83 0.09 3.46
N ALA A 142 -18.97 -0.46 4.31
CA ALA A 142 -18.81 -0.03 5.69
C ALA A 142 -18.26 1.41 5.75
N THR A 143 -17.25 1.71 4.93
CA THR A 143 -16.51 2.97 4.97
C THR A 143 -16.23 3.61 3.62
N GLY A 144 -16.84 3.27 2.49
CA GLY A 144 -16.61 3.91 1.18
C GLY A 144 -17.48 5.16 0.91
N PRO A 145 -17.88 5.46 -0.33
CA PRO A 145 -18.73 6.62 -0.61
C PRO A 145 -20.18 6.46 -0.12
N GLN A 146 -20.66 5.22 0.04
CA GLN A 146 -22.02 4.85 0.42
C GLN A 146 -22.06 4.30 1.88
N ARG A 147 -21.20 4.85 2.77
CA ARG A 147 -20.94 4.33 4.14
C ARG A 147 -22.20 4.05 4.95
N GLN A 148 -22.33 2.83 5.45
CA GLN A 148 -23.36 2.46 6.44
C GLN A 148 -22.94 2.77 7.89
N TRP A 149 -21.67 2.61 8.26
CA TRP A 149 -21.23 2.69 9.66
C TRP A 149 -21.23 4.11 10.27
N ARG A 150 -21.25 5.16 9.45
CA ARG A 150 -21.34 6.55 9.94
C ARG A 150 -22.80 6.94 10.25
N GLN A 151 -23.78 6.36 9.57
CA GLN A 151 -25.20 6.63 9.81
C GLN A 151 -25.66 6.08 11.17
N GLU A 152 -25.17 4.88 11.55
CA GLU A 152 -25.50 4.26 12.85
C GLU A 152 -25.00 5.07 14.06
N LYS A 153 -23.86 5.75 13.94
CA LYS A 153 -23.34 6.60 15.03
C LYS A 153 -24.14 7.89 15.20
N SER A 154 -24.71 8.43 14.12
CA SER A 154 -25.55 9.62 14.19
C SER A 154 -26.90 9.31 14.85
N HIS A 155 -27.54 8.20 14.46
CA HIS A 155 -28.82 7.78 15.06
C HIS A 155 -28.71 7.38 16.53
N LYS A 156 -27.60 6.79 16.97
CA LYS A 156 -27.39 6.49 18.40
C LYS A 156 -27.23 7.75 19.26
N ASN A 157 -26.64 8.83 18.76
CA ASN A 157 -26.50 10.06 19.56
C ASN A 157 -27.81 10.84 19.72
N GLU A 158 -28.75 10.72 18.77
CA GLU A 158 -30.08 11.34 18.87
C GLU A 158 -31.05 10.55 19.75
N ALA A 159 -30.87 9.24 19.91
CA ALA A 159 -31.75 8.39 20.73
C ALA A 159 -31.42 8.42 22.24
N TYR A 160 -30.30 9.04 22.64
CA TYR A 160 -29.86 9.18 24.04
C TYR A 160 -29.71 10.64 24.48
N SER A 161 -30.29 11.61 23.75
CA SER A 161 -30.40 13.01 24.17
C SER A 161 -31.81 13.34 24.66
#